data_AF-A0AAE0XLJ1-F1
#
_entry.id   AF-A0AAE0XLJ1-F1
#
_cell.length_a   1.000
_cell.length_b   1.000
_cell.length_c   1.000
_cell.angle_alpha   90.00
_cell.angle_beta   90.00
_cell.angle_gamma   90.00
#
_symmetry.space_group_name_H-M   'P 1'
#
loop_
_entity.id
_entity.type
_entity.pdbx_description
1 polymer ?
#
loop_
_entity_poly.entity_id
_entity_poly.type
_entity_poly.pdbx_seq_one_letter_code
_entity_poly.pdbx_strand_id
1 'polypeptide(L)'
;MLSSSKLAGAVARMGAKPAMSQASRLPSSIFTSGALRQPTAGRNGLLLSQARNAFAPALVRGPMQSRGVVAESVTAAIFLAGKMQGAGLATIGLAGAGAGIGSVFAALINGVARNPAMKGQLFSYAILGFAFAEATGLFALMIALLLLFAY
;
A
#
# COMPACT_ATOMS: atom_id res chain seq x y z
N MET A 1 44.25 22.31 22.23
CA MET A 1 44.61 23.10 21.03
C MET A 1 45.14 22.13 19.98
N LEU A 2 44.51 22.13 18.78
CA LEU A 2 44.88 21.47 17.51
C LEU A 2 44.83 19.91 17.48
N SER A 3 43.86 19.29 16.81
CA SER A 3 43.68 19.13 15.34
C SER A 3 44.69 18.18 14.69
N SER A 4 44.22 17.01 14.21
CA SER A 4 44.67 16.43 12.93
C SER A 4 43.82 15.20 12.55
N SER A 5 42.87 15.47 11.66
CA SER A 5 42.28 14.56 10.68
C SER A 5 43.30 14.11 9.62
N LYS A 6 43.21 12.85 9.17
CA LYS A 6 43.63 12.30 7.85
C LYS A 6 43.23 10.81 7.86
N LEU A 7 42.05 10.39 7.43
CA LEU A 7 41.56 10.23 6.05
C LEU A 7 42.65 9.98 4.98
N ALA A 8 42.90 8.70 4.71
CA ALA A 8 43.48 8.17 3.47
C ALA A 8 42.85 6.77 3.30
N GLY A 9 42.07 6.43 2.27
CA GLY A 9 42.17 6.85 0.89
C GLY A 9 43.05 5.86 0.11
N ALA A 10 42.65 4.59 0.03
CA ALA A 10 43.32 3.59 -0.79
C ALA A 10 42.28 2.71 -1.52
N VAL A 11 41.80 3.24 -2.65
CA VAL A 11 41.09 2.50 -3.69
C VAL A 11 42.14 1.70 -4.47
N ALA A 12 42.14 0.37 -4.29
CA ALA A 12 42.91 -0.55 -5.12
C ALA A 12 42.00 -1.18 -6.18
N ARG A 13 42.26 -0.82 -7.44
CA ARG A 13 41.74 -1.50 -8.64
C ARG A 13 42.50 -2.82 -8.85
N MET A 14 41.79 -3.94 -8.97
CA MET A 14 42.19 -5.14 -9.75
C MET A 14 41.00 -6.11 -9.74
N GLY A 15 40.41 -6.61 -10.83
CA GLY A 15 40.97 -6.86 -12.15
C GLY A 15 41.45 -8.31 -12.28
N ALA A 16 40.56 -9.31 -12.15
CA ALA A 16 40.85 -10.67 -12.59
C ALA A 16 39.56 -11.46 -12.89
N LYS A 17 39.56 -12.11 -14.06
CA LYS A 17 38.51 -12.93 -14.67
C LYS A 17 38.47 -14.36 -14.08
N PRO A 18 37.41 -15.15 -14.38
CA PRO A 18 37.02 -16.33 -13.61
C PRO A 18 37.69 -17.61 -14.10
N ALA A 19 37.95 -18.55 -13.20
CA ALA A 19 38.26 -19.94 -13.56
C ALA A 19 37.94 -20.93 -12.44
N MET A 20 37.24 -22.00 -12.85
CA MET A 20 37.48 -23.39 -12.45
C MET A 20 36.59 -24.05 -11.36
N SER A 21 35.78 -24.99 -11.86
CA SER A 21 35.63 -26.39 -11.40
C SER A 21 34.83 -26.71 -10.14
N GLN A 22 33.62 -27.25 -10.35
CA GLN A 22 33.20 -28.60 -9.91
C GLN A 22 31.75 -28.86 -10.40
N ALA A 23 31.53 -29.81 -11.31
CA ALA A 23 31.34 -31.24 -11.04
C ALA A 23 29.88 -31.58 -10.64
N SER A 24 29.09 -32.04 -11.62
CA SER A 24 28.26 -33.25 -11.52
C SER A 24 27.48 -33.42 -12.82
N ARG A 25 28.06 -34.22 -13.72
CA ARG A 25 27.35 -34.80 -14.85
C ARG A 25 26.40 -35.88 -14.30
N LEU A 26 25.10 -35.68 -14.42
CA LEU A 26 24.13 -36.77 -14.33
C LEU A 26 23.68 -37.10 -15.76
N PRO A 27 24.01 -38.30 -16.30
CA PRO A 27 23.61 -38.67 -17.64
C PRO A 27 22.13 -39.02 -17.68
N SER A 28 21.40 -38.28 -18.50
CA SER A 28 20.12 -38.65 -19.09
C SER A 28 20.37 -39.63 -20.24
N SER A 29 19.99 -40.90 -20.08
CA SER A 29 19.55 -41.81 -21.15
C SER A 29 19.61 -43.28 -20.70
N ILE A 30 18.47 -43.83 -20.30
CA ILE A 30 18.18 -45.24 -20.55
C ILE A 30 16.85 -45.27 -21.28
N PHE A 31 16.94 -45.05 -22.59
CA PHE A 31 15.91 -45.41 -23.56
C PHE A 31 16.31 -46.80 -24.06
N THR A 32 15.79 -47.84 -23.41
CA THR A 32 15.90 -49.21 -23.93
C THR A 32 14.60 -49.54 -24.63
N SER A 33 14.65 -49.43 -25.95
CA SER A 33 13.71 -50.02 -26.88
C SER A 33 13.78 -51.54 -26.76
N GLY A 34 12.80 -52.14 -26.09
CA GLY A 34 12.54 -53.58 -26.06
C GLY A 34 11.25 -53.86 -26.82
N ALA A 35 11.40 -54.43 -28.01
CA ALA A 35 10.31 -54.78 -28.91
C ALA A 35 9.39 -55.89 -28.35
N LEU A 36 8.19 -55.94 -28.94
CA LEU A 36 7.26 -57.09 -29.02
C LEU A 36 6.49 -57.45 -27.74
N ARG A 37 5.24 -56.94 -27.66
CA ARG A 37 4.00 -57.74 -27.55
C ARG A 37 2.81 -56.84 -27.21
N GLN A 38 2.16 -56.32 -28.25
CA GLN A 38 0.76 -55.91 -28.16
C GLN A 38 -0.08 -57.05 -28.76
N PRO A 39 -0.95 -57.69 -27.97
CA PRO A 39 -2.17 -58.20 -28.54
C PRO A 39 -3.42 -57.85 -27.71
N THR A 40 -4.48 -57.61 -28.47
CA THR A 40 -5.89 -57.70 -28.09
C THR A 40 -6.46 -56.63 -27.16
N ALA A 41 -7.21 -55.72 -27.80
CA ALA A 41 -8.24 -54.90 -27.19
C ALA A 41 -9.27 -55.79 -26.47
N GLY A 42 -8.98 -56.08 -25.19
CA GLY A 42 -9.94 -56.63 -24.26
C GLY A 42 -10.94 -55.56 -23.89
N ARG A 43 -12.22 -55.88 -24.10
CA ARG A 43 -13.46 -55.12 -23.88
C ARG A 43 -13.68 -54.55 -22.45
N ASN A 44 -12.64 -54.53 -21.61
CA ASN A 44 -12.62 -54.17 -20.19
C ASN A 44 -11.59 -53.08 -19.82
N GLY A 45 -10.97 -52.41 -20.80
CA GLY A 45 -9.92 -51.39 -20.57
C GLY A 45 -10.38 -50.09 -19.90
N LEU A 46 -11.69 -49.80 -19.95
CA LEU A 46 -12.25 -48.56 -19.39
C LEU A 46 -12.30 -48.57 -17.85
N LEU A 47 -12.64 -49.71 -17.25
CA LEU A 47 -12.70 -49.84 -15.78
C LEU A 47 -11.30 -49.93 -15.15
N LEU A 48 -10.35 -50.55 -15.85
CA LEU A 48 -8.97 -50.64 -15.37
C LEU A 48 -8.18 -49.32 -15.56
N SER A 49 -8.60 -48.47 -16.50
CA SER A 49 -8.13 -47.10 -16.67
C SER A 49 -8.71 -46.16 -15.60
N GLN A 50 -9.99 -46.30 -15.24
CA GLN A 50 -10.60 -45.57 -14.11
C GLN A 50 -9.94 -45.92 -12.77
N ALA A 51 -9.64 -47.19 -12.52
CA ALA A 51 -8.94 -47.60 -11.30
C ALA A 51 -7.49 -47.09 -11.25
N ARG A 52 -6.78 -47.01 -12.39
CA ARG A 52 -5.45 -46.39 -12.48
C ARG A 52 -5.47 -44.88 -12.27
N ASN A 53 -6.50 -44.19 -12.78
CA ASN A 53 -6.65 -42.74 -12.60
C ASN A 53 -7.17 -42.35 -11.20
N ALA A 54 -7.85 -43.26 -10.49
CA ALA A 54 -8.25 -43.06 -9.09
C ALA A 54 -7.08 -43.16 -8.10
N PHE A 55 -5.97 -43.80 -8.49
CA PHE A 55 -4.75 -43.94 -7.69
C PHE A 55 -3.66 -42.93 -8.07
N ALA A 56 -3.96 -41.96 -8.95
CA ALA A 56 -3.11 -40.80 -9.18
C ALA A 56 -3.19 -39.87 -7.95
N PRO A 57 -2.07 -39.31 -7.48
CA PRO A 57 -1.94 -38.86 -6.11
C PRO A 57 -2.78 -37.59 -5.86
N ALA A 58 -3.89 -37.75 -5.14
CA ALA A 58 -4.47 -36.65 -4.36
C ALA A 58 -3.47 -36.10 -3.31
N LEU A 59 -2.38 -36.83 -3.04
CA LEU A 59 -1.24 -36.46 -2.19
C LEU A 59 -0.37 -35.29 -2.72
N VAL A 60 -0.59 -34.80 -3.94
CA VAL A 60 0.12 -33.60 -4.48
C VAL A 60 -0.72 -32.33 -4.37
N ARG A 61 -1.97 -32.40 -3.88
CA ARG A 61 -2.73 -31.21 -3.48
C ARG A 61 -2.50 -30.90 -2.00
N GLY A 62 -1.25 -30.56 -1.68
CA GLY A 62 -0.97 -29.82 -0.44
C GLY A 62 -1.72 -28.48 -0.44
N PRO A 63 -2.06 -27.92 0.74
CA PRO A 63 -2.95 -26.76 0.89
C PRO A 63 -2.27 -25.46 0.43
N MET A 64 -2.13 -25.27 -0.87
CA MET A 64 -1.62 -24.04 -1.48
C MET A 64 -2.76 -23.02 -1.67
N GLN A 65 -3.49 -22.70 -0.60
CA GLN A 65 -4.54 -21.66 -0.62
C GLN A 65 -4.39 -20.63 0.52
N SER A 66 -3.53 -20.88 1.51
CA SER A 66 -3.34 -19.94 2.65
C SER A 66 -2.55 -18.67 2.28
N ARG A 67 -1.68 -18.71 1.26
CA ARG A 67 -0.90 -17.52 0.85
C ARG A 67 -1.72 -16.43 0.14
N GLY A 68 -2.89 -16.77 -0.42
CA GLY A 68 -3.79 -15.80 -1.06
C GLY A 68 -4.59 -14.99 -0.04
N VAL A 69 -5.20 -15.66 0.94
CA VAL A 69 -6.09 -15.05 1.94
C VAL A 69 -5.34 -14.08 2.87
N VAL A 70 -4.09 -14.40 3.24
CA VAL A 70 -3.28 -13.53 4.11
C VAL A 70 -2.71 -12.33 3.33
N ALA A 71 -2.31 -12.51 2.07
CA ALA A 71 -1.83 -11.40 1.25
C ALA A 71 -2.94 -10.39 0.93
N GLU A 72 -4.13 -10.89 0.56
CA GLU A 72 -5.30 -10.05 0.25
C GLU A 72 -5.82 -9.29 1.48
N SER A 73 -5.85 -9.95 2.65
CA SER A 73 -6.24 -9.29 3.91
C SER A 73 -5.22 -8.27 4.39
N VAL A 74 -3.91 -8.50 4.20
CA VAL A 74 -2.86 -7.52 4.53
C VAL A 74 -2.96 -6.31 3.61
N THR A 75 -3.12 -6.48 2.30
CA THR A 75 -3.29 -5.35 1.37
C THR A 75 -4.54 -4.54 1.69
N ALA A 76 -5.67 -5.19 2.00
CA ALA A 76 -6.90 -4.54 2.44
C ALA A 76 -6.70 -3.76 3.76
N ALA A 77 -5.98 -4.33 4.73
CA ALA A 77 -5.67 -3.67 5.99
C ALA A 77 -4.79 -2.43 5.82
N ILE A 78 -3.78 -2.48 4.95
CA ILE A 78 -2.90 -1.33 4.67
C ILE A 78 -3.68 -0.19 4.01
N PHE A 79 -4.58 -0.52 3.07
CA PHE A 79 -5.43 0.48 2.43
C PHE A 79 -6.41 1.13 3.42
N LEU A 80 -7.06 0.32 4.26
CA LEU A 80 -7.94 0.82 5.31
C LEU A 80 -7.18 1.71 6.32
N ALA A 81 -5.98 1.29 6.73
CA ALA A 81 -5.13 2.05 7.64
C ALA A 81 -4.69 3.39 7.03
N GLY A 82 -4.21 3.38 5.78
CA GLY A 82 -3.83 4.59 5.05
C GLY A 82 -4.99 5.57 4.92
N LYS A 83 -6.20 5.06 4.72
CA LYS A 83 -7.42 5.86 4.66
C LYS A 83 -7.73 6.57 5.98
N MET A 84 -7.72 5.85 7.09
CA MET A 84 -7.98 6.42 8.42
C MET A 84 -6.91 7.45 8.82
N GLN A 85 -5.66 7.19 8.46
CA GLN A 85 -4.54 8.06 8.78
C GLN A 85 -4.54 9.34 7.92
N GLY A 86 -4.83 9.21 6.62
CA GLY A 86 -5.00 10.34 5.71
C GLY A 86 -6.20 11.22 6.10
N ALA A 87 -7.34 10.61 6.41
CA ALA A 87 -8.52 11.33 6.87
C ALA A 87 -8.24 12.11 8.17
N GLY A 88 -7.56 11.49 9.15
CA GLY A 88 -7.17 12.16 10.39
C GLY A 88 -6.26 13.36 10.15
N LEU A 89 -5.22 13.22 9.32
CA LEU A 89 -4.30 14.32 9.00
C LEU A 89 -4.99 15.46 8.24
N ALA A 90 -5.95 15.15 7.36
CA ALA A 90 -6.72 16.16 6.63
C ALA A 90 -7.54 17.06 7.56
N THR A 91 -8.01 16.55 8.71
CA THR A 91 -8.79 17.36 9.67
C THR A 91 -7.98 18.43 10.40
N ILE A 92 -6.64 18.37 10.40
CA ILE A 92 -5.79 19.38 11.03
C ILE A 92 -6.06 20.77 10.44
N GLY A 93 -6.49 20.84 9.18
CA GLY A 93 -6.92 22.10 8.54
C GLY A 93 -8.04 22.84 9.28
N LEU A 94 -8.89 22.16 10.05
CA LEU A 94 -9.94 22.81 10.85
C LEU A 94 -9.39 23.71 11.96
N ALA A 95 -8.16 23.45 12.44
CA ALA A 95 -7.53 24.34 13.40
C ALA A 95 -7.35 25.75 12.81
N GLY A 96 -7.06 25.85 11.51
CA GLY A 96 -6.97 27.12 10.79
C GLY A 96 -8.32 27.84 10.68
N ALA A 97 -9.40 27.10 10.44
CA ALA A 97 -10.75 27.66 10.42
C ALA A 97 -11.15 28.23 11.80
N GLY A 98 -10.91 27.47 12.88
CA GLY A 98 -11.17 27.94 14.25
C GLY A 98 -10.36 29.18 14.62
N ALA A 99 -9.07 29.21 14.29
CA ALA A 99 -8.21 30.38 14.49
C ALA A 99 -8.69 31.59 13.67
N GLY A 100 -9.10 31.36 12.41
CA GLY A 100 -9.66 32.37 11.52
C GLY A 100 -10.90 33.02 12.11
N ILE A 101 -11.87 32.21 12.53
CA ILE A 101 -13.11 32.67 13.16
C ILE A 101 -12.81 33.50 14.42
N GLY A 102 -11.94 33.01 15.29
CA GLY A 102 -11.52 33.72 16.49
C GLY A 102 -10.93 35.10 16.18
N SER A 103 -10.08 35.20 15.16
CA SER A 103 -9.46 36.46 14.75
C SER A 103 -10.47 37.47 14.18
N VAL A 104 -11.44 37.00 13.37
CA VAL A 104 -12.49 37.84 12.78
C VAL A 104 -13.38 38.44 13.87
N PHE A 105 -13.83 37.62 14.83
CA PHE A 105 -14.66 38.11 15.93
C PHE A 105 -13.88 38.99 16.91
N ALA A 106 -12.59 38.71 17.15
CA ALA A 106 -11.74 39.59 17.96
C ALA A 106 -11.57 40.98 17.32
N ALA A 107 -11.39 41.04 16.00
CA ALA A 107 -11.33 42.30 15.26
C ALA A 107 -12.68 43.04 15.27
N LEU A 108 -13.79 42.30 15.16
CA LEU A 108 -15.13 42.88 15.26
C LEU A 108 -15.37 43.56 16.61
N ILE A 109 -15.09 42.87 17.72
CA ILE A 109 -15.31 43.43 19.08
C ILE A 109 -14.44 44.68 19.28
N ASN A 110 -13.17 44.63 18.90
CA ASN A 110 -12.28 45.79 18.99
C ASN A 110 -12.75 46.95 18.11
N GLY A 111 -13.24 46.66 16.90
CA GLY A 111 -13.76 47.68 16.00
C GLY A 111 -15.04 48.33 16.51
N VAL A 112 -15.98 47.54 17.03
CA VAL A 112 -17.23 48.04 17.63
C VAL A 112 -16.97 48.81 18.92
N ALA A 113 -16.00 48.38 19.74
CA ALA A 113 -15.61 49.06 20.97
C ALA A 113 -15.02 50.46 20.70
N ARG A 114 -14.31 50.64 19.57
CA ARG A 114 -13.75 51.94 19.16
C ARG A 114 -14.76 52.84 18.48
N ASN A 115 -15.66 52.27 17.67
CA ASN A 115 -16.70 53.04 16.98
C ASN A 115 -18.03 52.26 16.90
N PRO A 116 -18.94 52.45 17.88
CA PRO A 116 -20.19 51.71 17.94
C PRO A 116 -21.20 52.12 16.86
N ALA A 117 -21.08 53.33 16.28
CA ALA A 117 -21.98 53.80 15.23
C ALA A 117 -21.88 52.96 13.94
N MET A 118 -20.70 52.37 13.68
CA MET A 118 -20.43 51.57 12.48
C MET A 118 -20.72 50.07 12.67
N LYS A 119 -21.34 49.67 13.80
CA LYS A 119 -21.56 48.26 14.17
C LYS A 119 -22.24 47.44 13.07
N GLY A 120 -23.25 47.99 12.40
CA GLY A 120 -23.99 47.26 11.35
C GLY A 120 -23.12 46.87 10.15
N GLN A 121 -22.28 47.81 9.70
CA GLN A 121 -21.37 47.56 8.58
C GLN A 121 -20.23 46.61 8.99
N LEU A 122 -19.65 46.82 10.17
CA LEU A 122 -18.61 45.94 10.72
C LEU A 122 -19.12 44.50 10.92
N PHE A 123 -20.34 44.34 11.40
CA PHE A 123 -20.98 43.03 11.55
C PHE A 123 -21.18 42.35 10.19
N SER A 124 -21.58 43.10 9.16
CA SER A 124 -21.73 42.56 7.79
C SER A 124 -20.39 42.04 7.24
N TYR A 125 -19.29 42.77 7.46
CA TYR A 125 -17.95 42.31 7.09
C TYR A 125 -17.48 41.12 7.93
N ALA A 126 -17.80 41.09 9.22
CA ALA A 126 -17.46 39.97 10.08
C ALA A 126 -18.19 38.69 9.68
N ILE A 127 -19.48 38.76 9.30
CA ILE A 127 -20.22 37.61 8.79
C ILE A 127 -19.67 37.11 7.47
N LEU A 128 -19.24 38.01 6.57
CA LEU A 128 -18.55 37.64 5.33
C LEU A 128 -17.23 36.91 5.63
N GLY A 129 -16.43 37.43 6.57
CA GLY A 129 -15.19 36.79 7.01
C GLY A 129 -15.41 35.44 7.68
N PHE A 130 -16.45 35.32 8.52
CA PHE A 130 -16.88 34.07 9.12
C PHE A 130 -17.29 33.04 8.06
N ALA A 131 -18.11 33.44 7.09
CA ALA A 131 -18.56 32.55 6.02
C ALA A 131 -17.38 32.03 5.18
N PHE A 132 -16.37 32.87 4.91
CA PHE A 132 -15.18 32.43 4.20
C PHE A 132 -14.29 31.51 5.05
N ALA A 133 -14.12 31.80 6.34
CA ALA A 133 -13.41 30.92 7.27
C ALA A 133 -14.09 29.54 7.37
N GLU A 134 -15.41 29.50 7.49
CA GLU A 134 -16.21 28.27 7.45
C GLU A 134 -16.11 27.55 6.10
N ALA A 135 -16.14 28.27 4.98
CA ALA A 135 -15.99 27.65 3.66
C ALA A 135 -14.65 26.90 3.53
N THR A 136 -13.55 27.50 4.00
CA THR A 136 -12.24 26.84 4.01
C THR A 136 -12.17 25.67 5.00
N GLY A 137 -12.82 25.76 6.16
CA GLY A 137 -12.95 24.66 7.11
C GLY A 137 -13.74 23.49 6.53
N LEU A 138 -14.93 23.75 6.00
CA LEU A 138 -15.76 22.73 5.35
C LEU A 138 -15.09 22.13 4.12
N PHE A 139 -14.27 22.88 3.39
CA PHE A 139 -13.46 22.34 2.31
C PHE A 139 -12.43 21.32 2.82
N ALA A 140 -11.72 21.62 3.91
CA ALA A 140 -10.82 20.64 4.54
C ALA A 140 -11.58 19.40 5.04
N LEU A 141 -12.76 19.60 5.64
CA LEU A 141 -13.62 18.50 6.08
C LEU A 141 -14.12 17.66 4.90
N MET A 142 -14.49 18.29 3.78
CA MET A 142 -14.91 17.61 2.56
C MET A 142 -13.81 16.65 2.08
N ILE A 143 -12.55 17.10 2.06
CA ILE A 143 -11.41 16.24 1.68
C ILE A 143 -11.25 15.09 2.68
N ALA A 144 -11.37 15.35 3.98
CA ALA A 144 -11.29 14.31 5.01
C ALA A 144 -12.41 13.25 4.86
N LEU A 145 -13.64 13.67 4.55
CA LEU A 145 -14.78 12.78 4.34
C LEU A 145 -14.69 12.01 3.02
N LEU A 146 -14.19 12.64 1.95
CA LEU A 146 -13.88 11.96 0.70
C LEU A 146 -12.86 10.85 0.92
N LEU A 147 -11.77 11.18 1.63
CA LEU A 147 -10.77 10.20 2.03
C LEU A 147 -11.43 9.07 2.83
N LEU A 148 -12.33 9.35 3.77
CA LEU A 148 -12.92 8.30 4.63
C LEU A 148 -13.99 7.44 3.96
N PHE A 149 -14.81 7.99 3.07
CA PHE A 149 -16.04 7.33 2.57
C PHE A 149 -16.07 7.07 1.06
N ALA A 150 -15.32 7.83 0.26
CA ALA A 150 -15.33 7.67 -1.20
C ALA A 150 -14.18 6.81 -1.71
N TYR A 151 -13.06 6.83 -1.02
CA TYR A 151 -11.91 5.95 -1.24
C TYR A 151 -11.89 4.84 -0.19
#